data_AF-A0A968Q9G0-F1
#
_entry.id   AF-A0A968Q9G0-F1
#
_cell.length_a   1.000
_cell.length_b   1.000
_cell.length_c   1.000
_cell.angle_alpha   90.00
_cell.angle_beta   90.00
_cell.angle_gamma   90.00
#
_symmetry.space_group_name_H-M   'P 1'
#
loop_
_entity.id
_entity.type
_entity.pdbx_description
1 polymer ?
#
loop_
_entity_poly.entity_id
_entity_poly.type
_entity_poly.pdbx_seq_one_letter_code
_entity_poly.pdbx_strand_id
1 'polypeptide(L)'
;MQSSTNHPLRTKFTVESEWDKGFTGRLELTNTGANLADWTIEFVCGLELNPKEIWGAEIVSHTGDRYTLNPVDYNQSLDAQESTSIVFNANKIQGKILEPQEIRLGEIQSDVIEVMPVKDSTTENTVTEDIPPAISGNTDNTETTTDATNDLPVDVNFSLVKDWGDGFRVKYLLPTLAIAILIAGI
;
A
#
# COMPACT_ATOMS: atom_id res chain seq x y z
N MET A 1 8.99 -22.39 -6.29
CA MET A 1 9.80 -21.64 -7.27
C MET A 1 9.01 -20.39 -7.59
N GLN A 2 9.47 -19.22 -7.16
CA GLN A 2 8.78 -17.97 -7.50
C GLN A 2 9.09 -17.67 -8.95
N SER A 3 8.09 -17.83 -9.83
CA SER A 3 8.20 -17.47 -11.22
C SER A 3 8.12 -15.95 -11.32
N SER A 4 9.25 -15.27 -11.48
CA SER A 4 9.27 -13.86 -11.86
C SER A 4 8.74 -13.77 -13.29
N THR A 5 7.43 -13.57 -13.45
CA THR A 5 6.85 -13.26 -14.76
C THR A 5 7.44 -11.93 -15.20
N ASN A 6 8.36 -11.96 -16.15
CA ASN A 6 8.91 -10.75 -16.76
C ASN A 6 7.80 -10.11 -17.62
N HIS A 7 7.02 -9.23 -17.02
CA HIS A 7 5.95 -8.50 -17.69
C HIS A 7 6.57 -7.36 -18.51
N PRO A 8 6.28 -7.28 -19.82
CA PRO A 8 7.02 -6.37 -20.70
C PRO A 8 6.60 -4.92 -20.42
N LEU A 9 7.61 -4.09 -20.14
CA LEU A 9 7.48 -2.66 -19.86
C LEU A 9 8.48 -1.90 -20.73
N ARG A 10 8.03 -0.81 -21.36
CA ARG A 10 8.91 0.13 -22.07
C ARG A 10 9.01 1.41 -21.27
N THR A 11 10.21 1.97 -21.17
CA THR A 11 10.47 3.18 -20.38
C THR A 11 11.13 4.26 -21.20
N LYS A 12 10.85 5.52 -20.87
CA LYS A 12 11.53 6.68 -21.48
C LYS A 12 11.74 7.76 -20.42
N PHE A 13 12.99 8.20 -20.27
CA PHE A 13 13.35 9.32 -19.41
C PHE A 13 13.55 10.60 -20.24
N THR A 14 13.05 11.72 -19.74
CA THR A 14 13.23 13.05 -20.34
C THR A 14 13.41 14.10 -19.25
N VAL A 15 14.29 15.08 -19.50
CA VAL A 15 14.42 16.28 -18.68
C VAL A 15 13.47 17.34 -19.24
N GLU A 16 12.48 17.75 -18.45
CA GLU A 16 11.46 18.74 -18.87
C GLU A 16 11.91 20.18 -18.60
N SER A 17 12.67 20.39 -17.52
CA SER A 17 13.23 21.68 -17.14
C SER A 17 14.53 21.48 -16.37
N GLU A 18 15.44 22.43 -16.47
CA GLU A 18 16.72 22.43 -15.76
C GLU A 18 17.04 23.84 -15.27
N TRP A 19 17.50 23.95 -14.01
CA TRP A 19 18.01 25.16 -13.40
C TRP A 19 19.41 24.91 -12.83
N ASP A 20 20.07 25.93 -12.27
CA ASP A 20 21.49 25.85 -11.85
C ASP A 20 21.81 24.58 -11.02
N LYS A 21 20.98 24.27 -10.03
CA LYS A 21 21.21 23.17 -9.07
C LYS A 21 20.33 21.95 -9.24
N GLY A 22 19.34 21.96 -10.12
CA GLY A 22 18.37 20.86 -10.22
C GLY A 22 17.64 20.81 -11.55
N PHE A 23 16.72 19.88 -11.66
CA PHE A 23 15.94 19.62 -12.86
C PHE A 23 14.60 18.97 -12.51
N THR A 24 13.66 19.02 -13.47
CA THR A 24 12.43 18.23 -13.46
C THR A 24 12.60 17.07 -14.44
N GLY A 25 12.60 15.84 -13.93
CA GLY A 25 12.65 14.62 -14.71
C GLY A 25 11.26 14.01 -14.90
N ARG A 26 10.99 13.50 -16.09
CA ARG A 26 9.82 12.65 -16.38
C ARG A 26 10.30 11.27 -16.78
N LEU A 27 9.82 10.25 -16.09
CA LEU A 27 9.92 8.84 -16.45
C LEU A 27 8.56 8.35 -16.93
N GLU A 28 8.43 8.13 -18.24
CA GLU A 28 7.26 7.51 -18.85
C GLU A 28 7.40 5.98 -18.79
N LEU A 29 6.32 5.32 -18.36
CA LEU A 29 6.17 3.87 -18.30
C LEU A 29 5.05 3.48 -19.26
N THR A 30 5.35 2.70 -20.30
CA THR A 30 4.33 2.11 -21.18
C THR A 30 4.21 0.62 -20.93
N ASN A 31 3.01 0.16 -20.57
CA ASN A 31 2.71 -1.26 -20.49
C ASN A 31 2.65 -1.85 -21.91
N THR A 32 3.54 -2.78 -22.25
CA THR A 32 3.52 -3.44 -23.57
C THR A 32 2.99 -4.87 -23.51
N GLY A 33 2.46 -5.29 -22.36
CA GLY A 33 1.92 -6.62 -22.09
C GLY A 33 0.40 -6.62 -21.88
N ALA A 34 -0.07 -7.59 -21.10
CA ALA A 34 -1.45 -7.66 -20.63
C ALA A 34 -1.74 -6.53 -19.62
N ASN A 35 -3.00 -6.37 -19.20
CA ASN A 35 -3.37 -5.41 -18.15
C ASN A 35 -2.46 -5.58 -16.91
N LEU A 36 -1.99 -4.46 -16.38
CA LEU A 36 -1.08 -4.39 -15.25
C LEU A 36 -1.76 -3.60 -14.13
N ALA A 37 -2.28 -4.29 -13.13
CA ALA A 37 -2.88 -3.70 -11.94
C ALA A 37 -1.86 -3.57 -10.81
N ASP A 38 -2.04 -2.55 -9.97
CA ASP A 38 -1.25 -2.25 -8.77
C ASP A 38 0.25 -2.35 -9.03
N TRP A 39 0.70 -1.72 -10.12
CA TRP A 39 2.08 -1.84 -10.56
C TRP A 39 3.05 -1.42 -9.45
N THR A 40 4.20 -2.06 -9.40
CA THR A 40 5.32 -1.60 -8.57
C THR A 40 6.48 -1.41 -9.51
N ILE A 41 7.18 -0.29 -9.42
CA ILE A 41 8.39 -0.05 -10.20
C ILE A 41 9.61 0.02 -9.29
N GLU A 42 10.67 -0.63 -9.70
CA GLU A 42 11.98 -0.54 -9.06
C GLU A 42 12.99 0.05 -10.04
N PHE A 43 13.86 0.91 -9.55
CA PHE A 43 14.98 1.43 -10.34
C PHE A 43 16.14 1.83 -9.43
N VAL A 44 17.33 1.97 -10.03
CA VAL A 44 18.52 2.52 -9.40
C VAL A 44 18.70 3.97 -9.84
N CYS A 45 18.81 4.89 -8.90
CA CYS A 45 19.12 6.30 -9.15
C CYS A 45 20.00 6.84 -8.04
N GLY A 46 21.18 7.35 -8.39
CA GLY A 46 22.09 7.96 -7.42
C GLY A 46 21.68 9.36 -6.95
N LEU A 47 20.52 9.86 -7.39
CA LEU A 47 19.97 11.14 -6.95
C LEU A 47 19.06 10.92 -5.74
N GLU A 48 19.02 11.89 -4.83
CA GLU A 48 18.05 11.90 -3.74
C GLU A 48 16.69 12.39 -4.27
N LEU A 49 15.65 11.55 -4.13
CA LEU A 49 14.28 11.88 -4.51
C LEU A 49 13.44 12.19 -3.27
N ASN A 50 12.91 13.41 -3.20
CA ASN A 50 12.05 13.83 -2.11
C ASN A 50 10.59 13.38 -2.35
N PRO A 51 9.93 12.67 -1.42
CA PRO A 51 8.52 12.28 -1.55
C PRO A 51 7.54 13.44 -1.75
N LYS A 52 7.93 14.68 -1.40
CA LYS A 52 7.12 15.89 -1.62
C LYS A 52 7.31 16.51 -3.00
N GLU A 53 8.30 16.03 -3.75
CA GLU A 53 8.68 16.54 -5.07
C GLU A 53 8.55 15.47 -6.15
N ILE A 54 7.66 14.49 -5.94
CA ILE A 54 7.31 13.45 -6.90
C ILE A 54 5.80 13.43 -7.14
N TRP A 55 5.41 13.16 -8.38
CA TRP A 55 4.03 13.06 -8.83
C TRP A 55 3.84 11.85 -9.73
N GLY A 56 2.63 11.29 -9.72
CA GLY A 56 2.29 10.08 -10.48
C GLY A 56 2.74 8.76 -9.85
N ALA A 57 3.44 8.81 -8.72
CA ALA A 57 3.83 7.66 -7.93
C ALA A 57 4.12 8.06 -6.48
N GLU A 58 4.11 7.08 -5.58
CA GLU A 58 4.60 7.20 -4.21
C GLU A 58 5.89 6.39 -4.01
N ILE A 59 6.88 6.93 -3.28
CA ILE A 59 8.07 6.17 -2.89
C ILE A 59 7.72 5.31 -1.68
N VAL A 60 7.83 3.98 -1.82
CA VAL A 60 7.52 3.01 -0.75
C VAL A 60 8.76 2.37 -0.14
N SER A 61 9.90 2.42 -0.83
CA SER A 61 11.19 1.98 -0.30
C SER A 61 12.34 2.74 -0.96
N HIS A 62 13.40 2.98 -0.19
CA HIS A 62 14.68 3.49 -0.67
C HIS A 62 15.80 2.80 0.12
N THR A 63 16.70 2.09 -0.56
CA THR A 63 17.83 1.38 0.08
C THR A 63 19.07 1.48 -0.79
N GLY A 64 20.11 2.17 -0.30
CA GLY A 64 21.22 2.57 -1.17
C GLY A 64 20.67 3.47 -2.27
N ASP A 65 21.05 3.19 -3.52
CA ASP A 65 20.55 3.95 -4.68
C ASP A 65 19.26 3.34 -5.29
N ARG A 66 18.64 2.34 -4.65
CA ARG A 66 17.48 1.63 -5.20
C ARG A 66 16.17 2.14 -4.60
N TYR A 67 15.29 2.56 -5.48
CA TYR A 67 13.95 3.03 -5.16
C TYR A 67 12.90 2.00 -5.58
N THR A 68 11.85 1.88 -4.76
CA THR A 68 10.62 1.15 -5.07
C THR A 68 9.45 2.12 -4.97
N LEU A 69 8.66 2.23 -6.03
CA LEU A 69 7.53 3.15 -6.13
C LEU A 69 6.24 2.40 -6.51
N ASN A 70 5.12 2.87 -5.95
CA ASN A 70 3.77 2.40 -6.26
C ASN A 70 2.95 3.47 -7.00
N PRO A 71 1.85 3.10 -7.67
CA PRO A 71 0.88 4.04 -8.22
C PRO A 71 0.24 4.90 -7.15
N VAL A 72 -0.33 6.00 -7.62
CA VAL A 72 -1.30 6.79 -6.87
C VAL A 72 -2.72 6.41 -7.32
N ASP A 73 -3.73 6.87 -6.59
CA ASP A 73 -5.12 6.42 -6.75
C ASP A 73 -5.67 6.47 -8.19
N TYR A 74 -5.24 7.43 -8.99
CA TYR A 74 -5.78 7.62 -10.34
C TYR A 74 -5.11 6.77 -11.42
N ASN A 75 -3.96 6.12 -11.14
CA ASN A 75 -3.19 5.38 -12.14
C ASN A 75 -2.80 3.96 -11.68
N GLN A 76 -3.61 3.33 -10.84
CA GLN A 76 -3.35 1.99 -10.29
C GLN A 76 -3.30 0.89 -11.35
N SER A 77 -4.03 1.04 -12.46
CA SER A 77 -4.05 0.08 -13.56
C SER A 77 -3.51 0.71 -14.84
N LEU A 78 -2.75 -0.08 -15.61
CA LEU A 78 -2.34 0.25 -16.98
C LEU A 78 -2.82 -0.84 -17.92
N ASP A 79 -3.71 -0.49 -18.84
CA ASP A 79 -4.10 -1.38 -19.92
C ASP A 79 -2.96 -1.61 -20.91
N ALA A 80 -3.15 -2.59 -21.80
CA ALA A 80 -2.17 -2.87 -22.86
C ALA A 80 -1.96 -1.61 -23.72
N GLN A 81 -0.69 -1.23 -23.91
CA GLN A 81 -0.24 -0.02 -24.59
C GLN A 81 -0.55 1.30 -23.87
N GLU A 82 -1.12 1.27 -22.67
CA GLU A 82 -1.31 2.48 -21.87
C GLU A 82 0.01 2.96 -21.27
N SER A 83 0.14 4.28 -21.13
CA SER A 83 1.28 4.93 -20.50
C SER A 83 0.88 5.70 -19.26
N THR A 84 1.75 5.69 -18.26
CA THR A 84 1.72 6.66 -17.15
C THR A 84 3.08 7.35 -17.02
N SER A 85 3.13 8.42 -16.24
CA SER A 85 4.35 9.19 -16.01
C SER A 85 4.60 9.40 -14.54
N ILE A 86 5.85 9.18 -14.14
CA ILE A 86 6.39 9.60 -12.86
C ILE A 86 7.20 10.88 -13.13
N VAL A 87 6.84 11.97 -12.45
CA VAL A 87 7.54 13.25 -12.58
C VAL A 87 8.17 13.58 -11.24
N PHE A 88 9.40 14.06 -11.23
CA PHE A 88 10.07 14.45 -10.00
C PHE A 88 11.01 15.64 -10.21
N ASN A 89 11.20 16.43 -9.15
CA ASN A 89 12.33 17.36 -9.08
C ASN A 89 13.49 16.70 -8.33
N ALA A 90 14.71 16.93 -8.80
CA ALA A 90 15.91 16.45 -8.13
C ALA A 90 17.07 17.42 -8.27
N ASN A 91 18.00 17.34 -7.32
CA ASN A 91 19.24 18.11 -7.37
C ASN A 91 20.29 17.39 -8.24
N LYS A 92 21.04 18.16 -9.03
CA LYS A 92 22.18 17.65 -9.79
C LYS A 92 23.33 17.29 -8.85
N ILE A 93 24.04 16.21 -9.15
CA ILE A 93 25.26 15.81 -8.42
C ILE A 93 26.47 16.21 -9.27
N GLN A 94 27.33 17.08 -8.71
CA GLN A 94 28.49 17.62 -9.43
C GLN A 94 28.11 18.25 -10.79
N GLY A 95 26.96 18.91 -10.86
CA GLY A 95 26.43 19.53 -12.09
C GLY A 95 25.87 18.55 -13.11
N LYS A 96 25.73 17.26 -12.77
CA LYS A 96 25.22 16.22 -13.68
C LYS A 96 23.82 15.76 -13.26
N ILE A 97 23.00 15.51 -14.28
CA ILE A 97 21.75 14.77 -14.16
C ILE A 97 22.09 13.29 -14.32
N LEU A 98 21.65 12.46 -13.36
CA LEU A 98 21.75 11.00 -13.46
C LEU A 98 20.36 10.45 -13.75
N GLU A 99 20.24 9.70 -14.83
CA GLU A 99 18.99 9.05 -15.24
C GLU A 99 18.74 7.75 -14.45
N PRO A 100 17.48 7.39 -14.17
CA PRO A 100 17.14 6.10 -13.58
C PRO A 100 17.66 4.92 -14.43
N GLN A 101 18.31 3.96 -13.78
CA GLN A 101 18.88 2.75 -14.37
C GLN A 101 18.17 1.51 -13.82
N GLU A 102 18.39 0.35 -14.45
CA GLU A 102 17.84 -0.94 -13.98
C GLU A 102 16.32 -0.92 -13.73
N ILE A 103 15.58 -0.14 -14.54
CA ILE A 103 14.15 0.04 -14.37
C ILE A 103 13.43 -1.27 -14.67
N ARG A 104 12.66 -1.77 -13.71
CA ARG A 104 11.90 -3.02 -13.82
C ARG A 104 10.62 -2.96 -13.01
N LEU A 105 9.66 -3.81 -13.36
CA LEU A 105 8.54 -4.06 -12.46
C LEU A 105 9.03 -4.78 -11.20
N GLY A 106 8.55 -4.34 -10.05
CA GLY A 106 8.74 -5.00 -8.77
C GLY A 106 8.02 -6.35 -8.76
N GLU A 107 8.36 -7.20 -7.80
CA GLU A 107 7.71 -8.50 -7.66
C GLU A 107 6.22 -8.30 -7.36
N ILE A 108 5.37 -8.59 -8.35
CA ILE A 108 3.97 -8.85 -8.08
C ILE A 108 3.94 -10.05 -7.13
N GLN A 109 3.55 -9.83 -5.88
CA GLN A 109 3.07 -10.95 -5.07
C GLN A 109 1.79 -11.41 -5.76
N SER A 110 1.93 -12.39 -6.64
CA SER A 110 0.80 -13.14 -7.15
C SER A 110 0.20 -13.80 -5.93
N ASP A 111 -0.88 -13.23 -5.39
CA ASP A 111 -1.78 -13.97 -4.52
C ASP A 111 -2.27 -15.14 -5.36
N VAL A 112 -1.58 -16.28 -5.23
CA VAL A 112 -2.04 -17.54 -5.76
C VAL A 112 -3.32 -17.82 -5.00
N ILE A 113 -4.46 -17.55 -5.62
CA ILE A 113 -5.71 -18.19 -5.23
C ILE A 113 -5.49 -19.67 -5.56
N GLU A 114 -4.89 -20.41 -4.64
CA GLU A 114 -4.93 -21.86 -4.70
C GLU A 114 -6.41 -22.23 -4.60
N VAL A 115 -6.99 -22.59 -5.74
CA VAL A 115 -8.36 -23.07 -5.83
C VAL A 115 -8.43 -24.34 -4.99
N MET A 116 -8.86 -24.22 -3.74
CA MET A 116 -9.19 -25.39 -2.93
C MET A 116 -10.30 -26.14 -3.69
N PRO A 117 -10.19 -27.46 -3.87
CA PRO A 117 -11.27 -28.22 -4.49
C PRO A 117 -12.51 -28.08 -3.60
N VAL A 118 -13.63 -27.62 -4.19
CA VAL A 118 -14.94 -27.62 -3.56
C VAL A 118 -15.20 -29.04 -3.03
N LYS A 119 -15.29 -29.16 -1.70
CA LYS A 119 -15.93 -30.30 -1.05
C LYS A 119 -17.27 -29.81 -0.53
N ASP A 120 -18.30 -30.34 -1.16
CA ASP A 120 -19.72 -30.33 -0.84
C ASP A 120 -20.05 -29.89 0.60
N SER A 121 -20.81 -28.79 0.73
CA SER A 121 -21.40 -28.32 1.98
C SER A 121 -22.90 -28.58 1.93
N THR A 122 -23.32 -29.70 2.52
CA THR A 122 -24.74 -29.96 2.80
C THR A 122 -25.08 -29.45 4.19
N THR A 123 -26.02 -28.51 4.23
CA THR A 123 -26.65 -27.96 5.44
C THR A 123 -27.59 -28.98 6.08
N GLU A 124 -27.42 -29.27 7.37
CA GLU A 124 -28.49 -29.82 8.20
C GLU A 124 -28.60 -29.04 9.52
N ASN A 125 -29.74 -28.36 9.67
CA ASN A 125 -30.15 -27.70 10.90
C ASN A 125 -30.76 -28.73 11.86
N THR A 126 -30.44 -28.68 13.15
CA THR A 126 -31.41 -29.09 14.18
C THR A 126 -31.22 -28.27 15.45
N VAL A 127 -32.29 -27.56 15.84
CA VAL A 127 -32.47 -26.83 17.10
C VAL A 127 -32.80 -27.82 18.21
N THR A 128 -32.27 -27.65 19.41
CA THR A 128 -33.03 -27.94 20.65
C THR A 128 -32.53 -27.05 21.80
N GLU A 129 -33.47 -26.35 22.44
CA GLU A 129 -33.32 -25.53 23.64
C GLU A 129 -32.99 -26.35 24.89
N ASP A 130 -32.24 -25.79 25.85
CA ASP A 130 -32.60 -25.82 27.28
C ASP A 130 -31.76 -24.82 28.12
N ILE A 131 -32.42 -23.98 28.92
CA ILE A 131 -31.91 -23.14 30.03
C ILE A 131 -32.98 -23.34 31.14
N PRO A 132 -32.72 -23.49 32.48
CA PRO A 132 -31.97 -22.56 33.36
C PRO A 132 -31.48 -23.19 34.73
N PRO A 133 -31.29 -22.48 35.89
CA PRO A 133 -30.60 -21.20 36.22
C PRO A 133 -29.62 -21.24 37.46
N ALA A 134 -28.92 -20.10 37.69
CA ALA A 134 -28.67 -19.38 38.98
C ALA A 134 -27.31 -19.42 39.77
N ILE A 135 -26.66 -18.23 39.80
CA ILE A 135 -26.27 -17.37 40.97
C ILE A 135 -24.89 -17.50 41.72
N SER A 136 -24.22 -16.32 41.78
CA SER A 136 -23.38 -15.69 42.84
C SER A 136 -21.88 -16.01 43.03
N GLY A 137 -21.07 -14.94 43.10
CA GLY A 137 -19.78 -14.91 43.82
C GLY A 137 -18.79 -13.84 43.33
N ASN A 138 -18.72 -12.69 44.00
CA ASN A 138 -17.86 -11.52 43.73
C ASN A 138 -16.55 -11.55 44.57
N THR A 139 -15.44 -10.98 44.08
CA THR A 139 -14.28 -10.47 44.88
C THR A 139 -13.49 -9.50 43.96
N ASP A 140 -13.66 -8.18 44.02
CA ASP A 140 -13.08 -7.17 44.94
C ASP A 140 -11.53 -7.08 44.81
N ASN A 141 -11.00 -6.12 44.03
CA ASN A 141 -10.37 -4.80 44.37
C ASN A 141 -8.82 -4.86 44.33
N THR A 142 -7.99 -3.85 44.04
CA THR A 142 -8.04 -2.38 44.13
C THR A 142 -7.09 -1.69 43.12
N GLU A 143 -7.44 -0.45 42.80
CA GLU A 143 -6.79 0.60 42.00
C GLU A 143 -5.29 0.90 42.26
N THR A 144 -4.62 1.52 41.27
CA THR A 144 -4.17 2.92 41.43
C THR A 144 -4.12 3.63 40.08
N THR A 145 -4.82 4.75 40.02
CA THR A 145 -5.05 5.66 38.88
C THR A 145 -4.06 6.83 38.88
N THR A 146 -3.66 7.26 37.68
CA THR A 146 -3.36 8.66 37.30
C THR A 146 -3.76 8.80 35.83
N ASP A 147 -5.03 9.02 35.50
CA ASP A 147 -5.79 10.27 35.35
C ASP A 147 -5.76 10.89 33.93
N ALA A 148 -6.99 10.90 33.36
CA ALA A 148 -7.61 11.54 32.19
C ALA A 148 -6.87 11.64 30.84
N THR A 149 -7.46 11.33 29.66
CA THR A 149 -8.83 11.70 29.22
C THR A 149 -9.24 10.95 27.92
N ASN A 150 -10.56 10.70 27.77
CA ASN A 150 -11.36 10.28 26.59
C ASN A 150 -11.36 8.79 26.17
N ASP A 151 -12.31 8.06 26.75
CA ASP A 151 -12.82 6.77 26.24
C ASP A 151 -13.52 6.89 24.88
N LEU A 152 -13.01 6.16 23.90
CA LEU A 152 -13.81 5.29 23.04
C LEU A 152 -13.23 3.87 23.22
N PRO A 153 -14.03 2.85 23.57
CA PRO A 153 -13.52 1.50 23.73
C PRO A 153 -13.44 0.86 22.35
N VAL A 154 -12.29 1.01 21.68
CA VAL A 154 -11.90 0.06 20.64
C VAL A 154 -10.43 -0.24 20.87
N ASP A 155 -10.09 -1.51 21.06
CA ASP A 155 -8.70 -1.96 21.00
C ASP A 155 -8.16 -1.62 19.60
N VAL A 156 -7.55 -0.44 19.46
CA VAL A 156 -6.80 -0.08 18.26
C VAL A 156 -5.47 -0.81 18.36
N ASN A 157 -5.41 -2.01 17.77
CA ASN A 157 -4.15 -2.68 17.56
C ASN A 157 -3.35 -1.91 16.50
N PHE A 158 -2.33 -1.18 16.94
CA PHE A 158 -1.31 -0.62 16.06
C PHE A 158 -0.25 -1.69 15.79
N SER A 159 0.00 -2.00 14.53
CA SER A 159 1.19 -2.76 14.16
C SER A 159 2.16 -1.80 13.48
N LEU A 160 3.26 -1.48 14.16
CA LEU A 160 4.33 -0.66 13.60
C LEU A 160 4.93 -1.39 12.39
N VAL A 161 4.86 -0.79 11.20
CA VAL A 161 5.38 -1.44 9.98
C VAL A 161 6.88 -1.14 9.80
N LYS A 162 7.33 0.11 9.94
CA LYS A 162 8.76 0.50 10.02
C LYS A 162 8.93 1.99 10.33
N ASP A 163 9.96 2.36 11.07
CA ASP A 163 10.37 3.74 11.33
C ASP A 163 11.64 4.05 10.52
N TRP A 164 11.59 5.08 9.67
CA TRP A 164 12.73 5.59 8.92
C TRP A 164 12.79 7.13 8.95
N GLY A 165 12.65 7.71 10.14
CA GLY A 165 13.15 9.05 10.45
C GLY A 165 12.38 10.26 9.90
N ASP A 166 11.59 10.14 8.82
CA ASP A 166 10.90 11.30 8.20
C ASP A 166 9.43 11.06 7.77
N GLY A 167 8.77 9.98 8.22
CA GLY A 167 7.32 9.79 8.03
C GLY A 167 6.78 8.41 8.43
N PHE A 168 5.48 8.34 8.78
CA PHE A 168 4.80 7.09 9.17
C PHE A 168 3.61 6.78 8.23
N ARG A 169 3.40 5.50 7.91
CA ARG A 169 2.16 4.98 7.31
C ARG A 169 1.37 4.18 8.37
N VAL A 170 0.10 4.52 8.57
CA VAL A 170 -0.87 3.72 9.34
C VAL A 170 -1.85 3.07 8.38
N LYS A 171 -2.08 1.76 8.54
CA LYS A 171 -3.13 1.04 7.81
C LYS A 171 -4.35 0.93 8.72
N TYR A 172 -5.42 1.65 8.39
CA TYR A 172 -6.69 1.49 9.08
C TYR A 172 -7.32 0.16 8.65
N LEU A 173 -7.43 -0.78 9.58
CA LEU A 173 -8.28 -1.96 9.41
C LEU A 173 -9.63 -1.61 10.02
N LEU A 174 -10.59 -1.24 9.19
CA LEU A 174 -11.97 -1.15 9.65
C LEU A 174 -12.42 -2.59 10.00
N PRO A 175 -12.93 -2.85 11.21
CA PRO A 175 -13.67 -4.09 11.44
C PRO A 175 -14.87 -4.07 10.48
N THR A 176 -15.08 -5.17 9.77
CA THR A 176 -16.21 -5.38 8.86
C THR A 176 -17.52 -5.07 9.58
N LEU A 177 -18.06 -3.86 9.41
CA LEU A 177 -19.35 -3.52 9.97
C LEU A 177 -20.45 -4.10 9.09
N ALA A 178 -21.27 -4.94 9.72
CA ALA A 178 -22.53 -5.42 9.21
C ALA A 178 -23.45 -4.26 8.81
N ILE A 179 -24.18 -4.49 7.73
CA ILE A 179 -25.24 -3.66 7.16
C ILE A 179 -26.26 -3.30 8.24
N ALA A 180 -26.53 -2.00 8.43
CA ALA A 180 -27.72 -1.52 9.11
C ALA A 180 -28.48 -0.57 8.18
N ILE A 181 -29.66 -1.01 7.74
CA ILE A 181 -30.65 -0.23 7.00
C ILE A 181 -31.23 0.82 7.96
N LEU A 182 -31.08 2.10 7.63
CA LEU A 182 -31.73 3.19 8.35
C LEU A 182 -33.17 3.34 7.85
N ILE A 183 -34.16 3.00 8.66
CA ILE A 183 -35.53 3.50 8.48
C ILE A 183 -35.64 4.78 9.31
N ALA A 184 -35.73 5.93 8.64
CA ALA A 184 -36.05 7.19 9.28
C ALA A 184 -37.58 7.31 9.44
N GLY A 185 -38.07 7.38 10.68
CA GLY A 185 -39.42 7.81 11.04
C GLY A 185 -39.31 9.03 11.96
N ILE A 186 -40.08 10.08 11.65
CA ILE A 186 -40.20 11.33 12.41
C ILE A 186 -40.81 11.05 13.79
#